data_AF-A0A947UN14-F1
#
_entry.id   AF-A0A947UN14-F1
#
_cell.length_a   1.000
_cell.length_b   1.000
_cell.length_c   1.000
_cell.angle_alpha   90.00
_cell.angle_beta   90.00
_cell.angle_gamma   90.00
#
_symmetry.space_group_name_H-M   'P 1'
#
loop_
_entity.id
_entity.type
_entity.pdbx_description
1 polymer ?
#
loop_
_entity_poly.entity_id
_entity_poly.type
_entity_poly.pdbx_seq_one_letter_code
_entity_poly.pdbx_strand_id
1 'polypeptide(L)'
;GAFWGKPMWGAWWVWDARLTSELILLFLYVGVMALQAAIDDPRRADRAGALLNLVGVINVPIIYFSVTWWNTLHQGSSVSLTRAPSMAQTMLWGMLIMALAAWMYTIAVSLARARSLVLERERQTDWARAVLEGKA
;
A
#
# COMPACT_ATOMS: atom_id res chain seq x y z
N GLY A 1 -0.37 11.81 12.59
CA GLY A 1 -0.33 12.67 11.39
C GLY A 1 -0.47 14.13 11.76
N ALA A 2 -1.70 14.62 11.92
CA ALA A 2 -1.99 16.05 12.09
C ALA A 2 -1.35 16.70 13.34
N PHE A 3 -1.22 15.96 14.46
CA PHE A 3 -0.51 16.43 15.67
C PHE A 3 0.97 16.76 15.43
N TRP A 4 1.62 16.08 14.49
CA TRP A 4 2.98 16.42 14.07
C TRP A 4 2.99 17.47 12.94
N GLY A 5 1.99 17.44 12.05
CA GLY A 5 1.85 18.43 10.97
C GLY A 5 1.65 19.86 11.48
N LYS A 6 0.86 20.07 12.55
CA LYS A 6 0.59 21.40 13.11
C LYS A 6 1.86 22.16 13.54
N PRO A 7 2.78 21.60 14.33
CA PRO A 7 4.02 22.29 14.68
C PRO A 7 5.02 22.41 13.51
N MET A 8 5.02 21.48 12.56
CA MET A 8 5.99 21.50 11.45
C MET A 8 5.62 22.42 10.30
N TRP A 9 4.32 22.52 10.01
CA TRP A 9 3.82 23.21 8.81
C TRP A 9 2.72 24.23 9.13
N GLY A 10 2.39 24.45 10.40
CA GLY A 10 1.42 25.47 10.82
C GLY A 10 -0.05 25.10 10.59
N ALA A 11 -0.35 23.96 9.96
CA ALA A 11 -1.69 23.51 9.63
C ALA A 11 -1.96 22.07 10.09
N TRP A 12 -3.20 21.78 10.49
CA TRP A 12 -3.64 20.41 10.80
C TRP A 12 -3.91 19.59 9.53
N TRP A 13 -4.36 20.27 8.48
CA TRP A 13 -4.69 19.71 7.18
C TRP A 13 -4.66 20.82 6.14
N VAL A 14 -4.30 20.48 4.90
CA VAL A 14 -4.48 21.32 3.73
C VAL A 14 -5.03 20.47 2.59
N TRP A 15 -5.90 21.04 1.77
CA TRP A 15 -6.50 20.38 0.60
C TRP A 15 -5.59 20.48 -0.63
N ASP A 16 -4.31 20.17 -0.46
CA ASP A 16 -3.37 20.16 -1.56
C ASP A 16 -3.45 18.84 -2.36
N ALA A 17 -2.84 18.80 -3.54
CA ALA A 17 -2.87 17.63 -4.40
C ALA A 17 -2.25 16.38 -3.74
N ARG A 18 -1.25 16.56 -2.87
CA ARG A 18 -0.54 15.48 -2.20
C ARG A 18 -1.43 14.82 -1.13
N LEU A 19 -1.90 15.59 -0.16
CA LEU A 19 -2.73 15.09 0.92
C LEU A 19 -4.10 14.61 0.43
N THR A 20 -4.69 15.30 -0.56
CA THR A 20 -5.98 14.90 -1.12
C THR A 20 -5.88 13.57 -1.87
N SER A 21 -4.81 13.35 -2.65
CA SER A 21 -4.62 12.08 -3.36
C SER A 21 -4.28 10.92 -2.40
N GLU A 22 -3.56 11.18 -1.30
CA GLU A 22 -3.39 10.21 -0.21
C GLU A 22 -4.71 9.87 0.50
N LEU A 23 -5.59 10.86 0.73
CA LEU A 23 -6.92 10.62 1.29
C LEU A 23 -7.79 9.78 0.34
N ILE A 24 -7.73 10.05 -0.95
CA ILE A 24 -8.39 9.23 -1.98
C ILE A 24 -7.84 7.80 -1.94
N LEU A 25 -6.51 7.62 -1.79
CA LEU A 25 -5.92 6.28 -1.64
C LEU A 25 -6.43 5.56 -0.41
N LEU A 26 -6.59 6.25 0.72
CA LEU A 26 -7.17 5.67 1.93
C LEU A 26 -8.61 5.18 1.67
N PHE A 27 -9.43 5.98 0.99
CA PHE A 27 -10.80 5.57 0.63
C PHE A 27 -10.82 4.43 -0.38
N LEU A 28 -9.91 4.40 -1.36
CA LEU A 28 -9.76 3.27 -2.27
C LEU A 28 -9.38 2.00 -1.50
N TYR A 29 -8.45 2.08 -0.56
CA TYR A 29 -8.02 0.95 0.27
C TYR A 29 -9.17 0.38 1.10
N VAL A 30 -9.89 1.23 1.84
CA VAL A 30 -11.07 0.83 2.61
C VAL A 30 -12.18 0.34 1.68
N GLY A 31 -12.39 1.00 0.55
CA GLY A 31 -13.39 0.64 -0.45
C GLY A 31 -13.18 -0.75 -1.02
N VAL A 32 -11.93 -1.15 -1.30
CA VAL A 32 -11.61 -2.50 -1.79
C VAL A 32 -11.91 -3.56 -0.72
N MET A 33 -11.52 -3.30 0.54
CA MET A 33 -11.82 -4.22 1.64
C MET A 33 -13.33 -4.35 1.88
N ALA A 34 -14.04 -3.22 1.91
CA ALA A 34 -15.49 -3.19 2.11
C ALA A 34 -16.22 -3.88 0.95
N LEU A 35 -15.81 -3.63 -0.30
CA LEU A 35 -16.42 -4.23 -1.49
C LEU A 35 -16.23 -5.75 -1.52
N GLN A 36 -15.03 -6.25 -1.17
CA GLN A 36 -14.81 -7.68 -1.06
C GLN A 36 -15.63 -8.31 0.08
N ALA A 37 -15.75 -7.63 1.22
CA ALA A 37 -16.52 -8.14 2.36
C ALA A 37 -18.04 -8.10 2.14
N ALA A 38 -18.54 -7.23 1.27
CA ALA A 38 -19.97 -7.06 1.01
C ALA A 38 -20.55 -8.07 0.00
N ILE A 39 -19.71 -8.87 -0.67
CA ILE A 39 -20.14 -9.82 -1.72
C ILE A 39 -19.85 -11.24 -1.25
N ASP A 40 -20.90 -12.06 -1.10
CA ASP A 40 -20.77 -13.45 -0.61
C ASP A 40 -20.05 -14.38 -1.59
N ASP A 41 -20.28 -14.23 -2.90
CA ASP A 41 -19.58 -15.02 -3.92
C ASP A 41 -18.13 -14.54 -4.08
N PRO A 42 -17.12 -15.34 -3.66
CA PRO A 42 -15.73 -14.91 -3.68
C PRO A 42 -15.22 -14.57 -5.08
N ARG A 43 -15.72 -15.26 -6.13
CA ARG A 43 -15.28 -15.01 -7.51
C ARG A 43 -15.81 -13.67 -8.02
N ARG A 44 -17.03 -13.33 -7.63
CA ARG A 44 -17.63 -12.03 -7.95
C ARG A 44 -16.96 -10.91 -7.16
N ALA A 45 -16.70 -11.14 -5.87
CA ALA A 45 -15.97 -10.22 -5.00
C ALA A 45 -14.57 -9.91 -5.56
N ASP A 46 -13.82 -10.94 -5.96
CA ASP A 46 -12.50 -10.82 -6.58
C ASP A 46 -12.53 -9.95 -7.85
N ARG A 47 -13.51 -10.18 -8.74
CA ARG A 47 -13.65 -9.39 -9.99
C ARG A 47 -14.00 -7.93 -9.71
N ALA A 48 -14.91 -7.68 -8.78
CA ALA A 48 -15.31 -6.33 -8.41
C ALA A 48 -14.13 -5.56 -7.77
N GLY A 49 -13.41 -6.21 -6.85
CA GLY A 49 -12.19 -5.68 -6.25
C GLY A 49 -11.08 -5.43 -7.27
N ALA A 50 -10.88 -6.33 -8.23
CA ALA A 50 -9.89 -6.16 -9.30
C ALA A 50 -10.20 -4.95 -10.19
N LEU A 51 -11.48 -4.74 -10.55
CA LEU A 51 -11.88 -3.56 -11.31
C LEU A 51 -11.63 -2.27 -10.54
N LEU A 52 -12.02 -2.22 -9.26
CA LEU A 52 -11.79 -1.05 -8.41
C LEU A 52 -10.28 -0.76 -8.26
N ASN A 53 -9.45 -1.79 -8.08
CA ASN A 53 -8.00 -1.66 -8.02
C ASN A 53 -7.42 -1.15 -9.35
N LEU A 54 -7.89 -1.65 -10.49
CA LEU A 54 -7.41 -1.24 -11.80
C LEU A 54 -7.71 0.25 -12.07
N VAL A 55 -8.89 0.72 -11.67
CA VAL A 55 -9.22 2.15 -11.75
C VAL A 55 -8.42 2.96 -10.72
N GLY A 56 -8.33 2.45 -9.49
CA GLY A 56 -7.63 3.10 -8.38
C GLY A 56 -6.12 3.26 -8.60
N VAL A 57 -5.49 2.39 -9.40
CA VAL A 57 -4.05 2.47 -9.69
C VAL A 57 -3.67 3.78 -10.37
N ILE A 58 -4.61 4.43 -11.06
CA ILE A 58 -4.41 5.75 -11.68
C ILE A 58 -4.08 6.82 -10.62
N ASN A 59 -4.52 6.65 -9.38
CA ASN A 59 -4.19 7.57 -8.29
C ASN A 59 -2.71 7.48 -7.87
N VAL A 60 -2.05 6.34 -8.07
CA VAL A 60 -0.63 6.13 -7.68
C VAL A 60 0.32 7.09 -8.41
N PRO A 61 0.31 7.24 -9.74
CA PRO A 61 1.15 8.23 -10.42
C PRO A 61 0.78 9.66 -10.02
N ILE A 62 -0.49 9.96 -9.74
CA ILE A 62 -0.90 11.29 -9.25
C ILE A 62 -0.23 11.60 -7.91
N ILE A 63 -0.25 10.65 -6.95
CA ILE A 63 0.44 10.81 -5.66
C ILE A 63 1.94 11.01 -5.87
N TYR A 64 2.58 10.16 -6.68
CA TYR A 64 4.02 10.22 -6.90
C TYR A 64 4.44 11.57 -7.51
N PHE A 65 3.79 11.98 -8.59
CA PHE A 65 4.10 13.23 -9.27
C PHE A 65 3.51 14.46 -8.60
N SER A 66 2.65 14.31 -7.58
CA SER A 66 2.12 15.45 -6.82
C SER A 66 3.24 16.30 -6.20
N VAL A 67 4.37 15.66 -5.87
CA VAL A 67 5.57 16.30 -5.32
C VAL A 67 6.23 17.25 -6.33
N THR A 68 6.15 16.93 -7.62
CA THR A 68 6.80 17.68 -8.71
C THR A 68 5.86 18.61 -9.45
N TRP A 69 4.59 18.23 -9.62
CA TRP A 69 3.61 18.99 -10.38
C TRP A 69 3.06 20.19 -9.60
N TRP A 70 2.96 20.08 -8.26
CA TRP A 70 2.46 21.16 -7.43
C TRP A 70 3.44 21.56 -6.33
N ASN A 71 3.91 22.80 -6.39
CA ASN A 71 4.62 23.44 -5.29
C ASN A 71 3.62 23.79 -4.19
N THR A 72 3.65 23.02 -3.11
CA THR A 72 2.71 23.11 -1.99
C THR A 72 3.47 23.30 -0.68
N LEU A 73 2.77 23.19 0.45
CA LEU A 73 3.34 23.34 1.79
C LEU A 73 4.51 22.37 2.07
N HIS A 74 4.54 21.26 1.36
CA HIS A 74 5.44 20.15 1.64
C HIS A 74 6.74 20.23 0.82
N GLN A 75 7.86 19.91 1.46
CA GLN A 75 9.16 19.82 0.80
C GLN A 75 9.18 18.82 -0.37
N GLY A 76 10.13 19.04 -1.29
CA GLY A 76 10.44 18.13 -2.40
C GLY A 76 11.22 16.89 -1.97
N SER A 77 11.59 16.03 -2.93
CA SER A 77 12.30 14.77 -2.65
C SER A 77 13.71 15.01 -2.10
N SER A 78 14.04 14.34 -0.98
CA SER A 78 15.38 14.36 -0.37
C SER A 78 16.32 13.29 -0.93
N VAL A 79 15.77 12.29 -1.64
CA VAL A 79 16.52 11.21 -2.30
C VAL A 79 16.40 11.38 -3.81
N SER A 80 17.52 11.27 -4.52
CA SER A 80 17.61 11.43 -5.96
C SER A 80 18.50 10.34 -6.54
N LEU A 81 18.16 9.82 -7.72
CA LEU A 81 19.02 8.88 -8.45
C LEU A 81 20.23 9.58 -9.08
N THR A 82 20.12 10.88 -9.33
CA THR A 82 21.11 11.69 -10.07
C THR A 82 21.89 12.67 -9.21
N ARG A 83 21.56 12.78 -7.91
CA ARG A 83 22.18 13.74 -6.98
C ARG A 83 22.44 13.07 -5.65
N ALA A 84 23.48 13.51 -4.95
CA ALA A 84 23.74 13.06 -3.58
C ALA A 84 22.50 13.32 -2.69
N PRO A 85 22.15 12.40 -1.77
CA PRO A 85 21.07 12.60 -0.81
C PRO A 85 21.28 13.87 0.02
N SER A 86 20.21 14.63 0.24
CA SER A 86 20.26 15.87 1.05
C SER A 86 20.13 15.64 2.56
N MET A 87 19.99 14.38 2.98
CA MET A 87 19.81 13.99 4.39
C MET A 87 21.10 13.43 5.00
N ALA A 88 21.20 13.50 6.33
CA ALA A 88 22.32 12.91 7.06
C ALA A 88 22.44 11.40 6.79
N GLN A 89 23.67 10.89 6.73
CA GLN A 89 23.94 9.49 6.38
C GLN A 89 23.28 8.50 7.35
N THR A 90 23.19 8.84 8.64
CA THR A 90 22.49 8.04 9.65
C THR A 90 20.99 7.92 9.36
N MET A 91 20.34 9.02 8.94
CA MET A 91 18.94 9.01 8.54
C MET A 91 18.71 8.19 7.27
N LEU A 92 19.61 8.31 6.30
CA LEU A 92 19.55 7.53 5.07
C LEU A 92 19.61 6.01 5.35
N TRP A 93 20.59 5.57 6.15
CA TRP A 93 20.68 4.16 6.53
C TRP A 93 19.47 3.68 7.31
N GLY A 94 18.97 4.47 8.26
CA GLY A 94 17.75 4.15 9.00
C GLY A 94 16.56 3.96 8.05
N MET A 95 16.38 4.88 7.10
CA MET A 95 15.32 4.79 6.09
C MET A 95 15.47 3.54 5.21
N LEU A 96 16.67 3.23 4.71
CA LEU A 96 16.90 2.08 3.83
C LEU A 96 16.68 0.74 4.55
N ILE A 97 17.18 0.62 5.79
CA ILE A 97 17.00 -0.58 6.62
C ILE A 97 15.51 -0.80 6.89
N MET A 98 14.80 0.25 7.32
CA MET A 98 13.37 0.14 7.61
C MET A 98 12.54 -0.12 6.36
N ALA A 99 12.89 0.49 5.22
CA ALA A 99 12.25 0.21 3.94
C ALA A 99 12.42 -1.25 3.54
N LEU A 100 13.64 -1.79 3.62
CA LEU A 100 13.91 -3.20 3.32
C LEU A 100 13.14 -4.12 4.27
N ALA A 101 13.17 -3.87 5.58
CA ALA A 101 12.43 -4.65 6.56
C ALA A 101 10.91 -4.63 6.29
N ALA A 102 10.34 -3.46 6.00
CA ALA A 102 8.91 -3.33 5.68
C ALA A 102 8.53 -4.08 4.40
N TRP A 103 9.36 -4.03 3.35
CA TRP A 103 9.14 -4.79 2.12
C TRP A 103 9.23 -6.30 2.36
N MET A 104 10.27 -6.75 3.07
CA MET A 104 10.45 -8.17 3.41
C MET A 104 9.27 -8.69 4.24
N TYR A 105 8.82 -7.92 5.24
CA TYR A 105 7.64 -8.25 6.04
C TYR A 105 6.38 -8.32 5.18
N THR A 106 6.15 -7.32 4.34
CA THR A 106 4.97 -7.26 3.46
C THR A 106 4.92 -8.45 2.51
N ILE A 107 6.05 -8.81 1.89
CA ILE A 107 6.16 -9.97 1.01
C ILE A 107 5.89 -11.26 1.79
N ALA A 108 6.53 -11.44 2.95
CA ALA A 108 6.37 -12.65 3.76
C ALA A 108 4.91 -12.85 4.19
N VAL A 109 4.25 -11.82 4.71
CA VAL A 109 2.84 -11.89 5.13
C VAL A 109 1.90 -12.09 3.93
N SER A 110 2.19 -11.44 2.80
CA SER A 110 1.38 -11.59 1.58
C SER A 110 1.45 -13.02 1.04
N LEU A 111 2.65 -13.62 1.00
CA LEU A 111 2.86 -15.00 0.57
C LEU A 111 2.22 -15.99 1.56
N ALA A 112 2.36 -15.76 2.87
CA ALA A 112 1.73 -16.60 3.89
C ALA A 112 0.20 -16.58 3.74
N ARG A 113 -0.39 -15.39 3.55
CA ARG A 113 -1.83 -15.23 3.33
C ARG A 113 -2.28 -15.85 2.00
N ALA A 114 -1.52 -15.65 0.92
CA ALA A 114 -1.82 -16.25 -0.38
C ALA A 114 -1.85 -17.78 -0.30
N ARG A 115 -0.89 -18.38 0.42
CA ARG A 115 -0.88 -19.83 0.68
C ARG A 115 -2.16 -20.28 1.39
N SER A 116 -2.56 -19.61 2.47
CA SER A 116 -3.80 -19.94 3.18
C SER A 116 -5.03 -19.83 2.28
N LEU A 117 -5.14 -18.76 1.49
CA LEU A 117 -6.27 -18.55 0.57
C LEU A 117 -6.34 -19.62 -0.53
N VAL A 118 -5.20 -20.04 -1.08
CA VAL A 118 -5.16 -21.11 -2.08
C VAL A 118 -5.61 -22.43 -1.46
N LEU A 119 -5.12 -22.78 -0.26
CA LEU A 119 -5.53 -24.00 0.44
C LEU A 119 -7.02 -24.01 0.80
N GLU A 120 -7.58 -22.87 1.19
CA GLU A 120 -9.01 -22.74 1.47
C GLU A 120 -9.85 -22.91 0.20
N ARG A 121 -9.46 -22.26 -0.90
CA ARG A 121 -10.16 -22.32 -2.19
C ARG A 121 -10.08 -23.71 -2.82
N GLU A 122 -8.94 -24.38 -2.70
CA GLU A 122 -8.69 -25.69 -3.28
C GLU A 122 -8.89 -26.85 -2.29
N ARG A 123 -9.51 -26.63 -1.13
CA ARG A 123 -9.69 -27.66 -0.08
C ARG A 123 -10.35 -28.98 -0.58
N GLN A 124 -11.06 -28.94 -1.70
CA GLN A 124 -11.70 -30.12 -2.29
C GLN A 124 -10.78 -30.95 -3.21
N THR A 125 -9.61 -30.44 -3.59
CA THR A 125 -8.66 -31.16 -4.44
C THR A 125 -7.85 -32.17 -3.62
N ASP A 126 -7.41 -33.25 -4.26
CA ASP A 126 -6.65 -34.31 -3.57
C ASP A 126 -5.30 -33.83 -3.06
N TRP A 127 -4.64 -32.93 -3.79
CA TRP A 127 -3.35 -32.36 -3.39
C TRP A 127 -3.48 -31.50 -2.13
N ALA A 128 -4.53 -30.67 -2.03
CA ALA A 128 -4.73 -29.80 -0.87
C ALA A 128 -5.08 -30.64 0.38
N ARG A 129 -5.87 -31.71 0.22
CA ARG A 129 -6.15 -32.67 1.30
C ARG A 129 -4.89 -33.36 1.79
N ALA A 130 -4.02 -33.82 0.90
CA ALA A 130 -2.75 -34.45 1.26
C ALA A 130 -1.85 -33.50 2.08
N VAL A 131 -1.77 -32.22 1.69
CA VAL A 131 -1.01 -31.19 2.42
C VAL A 131 -1.62 -30.90 3.80
N LEU A 132 -2.95 -30.83 3.91
CA LEU A 132 -3.66 -30.56 5.18
C LEU A 132 -3.59 -31.74 6.16
N GLU A 133 -3.57 -32.97 5.65
CA GLU A 133 -3.45 -34.20 6.45
C GLU A 133 -2.00 -34.53 6.83
N GLY A 134 -1.01 -33.72 6.42
CA GLY A 134 0.40 -33.96 6.70
C GLY A 134 1.00 -35.16 5.95
N LYS A 135 0.40 -35.53 4.82
CA LYS A 135 0.81 -36.66 3.98
C LYS A 135 1.73 -36.26 2.82
N ALA A 136 2.13 -34.99 2.77
CA ALA A 136 2.98 -34.39 1.74
C ALA A 136 4.22 -33.75 2.37
#